data_AF-A0A9P7UX28-F1
#
_entry.id   AF-A0A9P7UX28-F1
#
_cell.length_a   1.000
_cell.length_b   1.000
_cell.length_c   1.000
_cell.angle_alpha   90.00
_cell.angle_beta   90.00
_cell.angle_gamma   90.00
#
_symmetry.space_group_name_H-M   'P 1'
#
loop_
_entity.id
_entity.type
_entity.pdbx_description
1 polymer ?
#
loop_
_entity_poly.entity_id
_entity_poly.type
_entity_poly.pdbx_seq_one_letter_code
_entity_poly.pdbx_strand_id
1 'polypeptide(L)'
;MDEGRLLTGDVLGEPIVPTNATTSPPVTIQSIDSIKTSEKGEKILDIICFFTKEYSLVDPTDKKEKQYWDCKYCIAKKQEKMWFVRDTTTARWHLESMHRDAYIEWCNRNDFSSMLPRDRKAECTAVSSTTTQTTLAGVFPVTSNPTPTKIPYTAGNFMCAALKWVIATDQALSAVEEPSYRKMIQIAAAPPNGKVDIPSWHIT
;
A
#
# COMPACT_ATOMS: atom_id res chain seq x y z
N MET A 1 -1.60 -3.45 -94.73
CA MET A 1 -1.34 -4.82 -95.23
C MET A 1 -1.24 -5.68 -93.98
N ASP A 2 -2.38 -6.04 -93.39
CA ASP A 2 -3.24 -7.20 -93.78
C ASP A 2 -2.69 -8.47 -93.11
N GLU A 3 -3.41 -9.36 -92.42
CA GLU A 3 -4.81 -9.57 -92.04
C GLU A 3 -4.83 -10.50 -90.80
N GLY A 4 -5.88 -10.49 -89.97
CA GLY A 4 -6.87 -11.59 -89.90
C GLY A 4 -6.63 -12.47 -88.65
N ARG A 5 -7.46 -12.55 -87.60
CA ARG A 5 -8.90 -12.82 -87.42
C ARG A 5 -9.34 -14.25 -87.80
N LEU A 6 -9.53 -15.11 -86.79
CA LEU A 6 -10.56 -16.17 -86.62
C LEU A 6 -10.37 -16.77 -85.20
N LEU A 7 -11.24 -16.53 -84.21
CA LEU A 7 -12.50 -17.25 -83.88
C LEU A 7 -12.26 -18.77 -83.75
N THR A 8 -12.56 -19.46 -82.64
CA THR A 8 -13.88 -19.67 -82.04
C THR A 8 -13.76 -20.37 -80.67
N GLY A 9 -14.77 -20.24 -79.80
CA GLY A 9 -14.96 -21.16 -78.67
C GLY A 9 -15.72 -20.59 -77.46
N ASP A 10 -17.00 -20.25 -77.65
CA ASP A 10 -17.96 -20.06 -76.55
C ASP A 10 -18.23 -21.40 -75.81
N VAL A 11 -18.51 -21.34 -74.50
CA VAL A 11 -19.75 -21.83 -73.84
C VAL A 11 -19.57 -21.89 -72.30
N LEU A 12 -20.23 -20.92 -71.66
CA LEU A 12 -21.00 -20.92 -70.41
C LEU A 12 -20.83 -22.05 -69.37
N GLY A 13 -20.50 -21.62 -68.14
CA GLY A 13 -20.79 -22.34 -66.89
C GLY A 13 -20.52 -21.44 -65.67
N GLU A 14 -21.56 -20.83 -65.09
CA GLU A 14 -21.55 -20.18 -63.78
C GLU A 14 -21.51 -21.23 -62.63
N PRO A 15 -21.57 -20.84 -61.33
CA PRO A 15 -20.51 -20.24 -60.53
C PRO A 15 -20.17 -21.15 -59.33
N ILE A 16 -18.88 -21.41 -59.07
CA ILE A 16 -18.47 -22.15 -57.87
C ILE A 16 -17.91 -21.17 -56.85
N VAL A 17 -18.63 -21.09 -55.73
CA VAL A 17 -18.34 -20.38 -54.48
C VAL A 17 -16.90 -20.62 -54.00
N PRO A 18 -16.11 -19.58 -53.67
CA PRO A 18 -14.82 -19.78 -53.02
C PRO A 18 -15.00 -19.92 -51.50
N THR A 19 -14.90 -21.17 -51.03
CA THR A 19 -14.71 -21.51 -49.62
C THR A 19 -13.27 -21.98 -49.43
N ASN A 20 -12.39 -21.11 -48.95
CA ASN A 20 -11.70 -21.35 -47.67
C ASN A 20 -10.67 -20.26 -47.36
N ALA A 21 -10.86 -19.72 -46.16
CA ALA A 21 -10.00 -18.81 -45.45
C ALA A 21 -8.58 -19.37 -45.26
N THR A 22 -7.59 -18.55 -45.52
CA THR A 22 -6.33 -18.54 -44.75
C THR A 22 -6.02 -17.09 -44.45
N THR A 23 -6.85 -16.53 -43.56
CA THR A 23 -6.63 -15.22 -42.95
C THR A 23 -5.62 -15.42 -41.83
N SER A 24 -4.40 -14.97 -42.08
CA SER A 24 -3.43 -14.70 -41.00
C SER A 24 -4.11 -13.78 -39.98
N PRO A 25 -4.10 -14.09 -38.67
CA PRO A 25 -4.69 -13.19 -37.71
C PRO A 25 -3.91 -11.88 -37.71
N PRO A 26 -4.60 -10.72 -37.82
CA PRO A 26 -3.94 -9.44 -37.65
C PRO A 26 -3.42 -9.36 -36.22
N VAL A 27 -2.10 -9.18 -36.08
CA VAL A 27 -1.47 -8.81 -34.81
C VAL A 27 -2.07 -7.47 -34.42
N THR A 28 -3.10 -7.55 -33.58
CA THR A 28 -3.72 -6.38 -32.97
C THR A 28 -2.78 -5.94 -31.87
N ILE A 29 -1.95 -4.94 -32.18
CA ILE A 29 -1.28 -4.14 -31.17
C ILE A 29 -2.41 -3.42 -30.43
N GLN A 30 -2.87 -4.01 -29.32
CA GLN A 30 -3.81 -3.34 -28.44
C GLN A 30 -3.06 -2.21 -27.74
N SER A 31 -3.52 -0.99 -28.01
CA SER A 31 -3.12 0.26 -27.35
C SER A 31 -3.12 0.06 -25.85
N ILE A 32 -2.01 0.41 -25.21
CA ILE A 32 -1.81 0.29 -23.76
C ILE A 32 -2.40 1.55 -23.10
N ASP A 33 -3.69 1.77 -23.27
CA ASP A 33 -4.44 2.77 -22.51
C ASP A 33 -5.34 2.05 -21.54
N SER A 34 -4.85 1.85 -20.32
CA SER A 34 -5.63 1.80 -19.07
C SER A 34 -4.84 1.12 -17.95
N ILE A 35 -3.75 1.76 -17.49
CA ILE A 35 -3.32 1.52 -16.11
C ILE A 35 -4.36 2.22 -15.25
N LYS A 36 -5.29 1.43 -14.67
CA LYS A 36 -6.22 1.90 -13.64
C LYS A 36 -5.43 2.62 -12.56
N THR A 37 -5.57 3.94 -12.50
CA THR A 37 -5.05 4.80 -11.43
C THR A 37 -5.80 4.49 -10.14
N SER A 38 -5.37 3.43 -9.46
CA SER A 38 -5.44 3.38 -8.00
C SER A 38 -4.38 4.35 -7.47
N GLU A 39 -4.66 5.12 -6.42
CA GLU A 39 -3.72 6.05 -5.75
C GLU A 39 -2.35 5.41 -5.36
N LYS A 40 -2.24 4.08 -5.42
CA LYS A 40 -0.98 3.34 -5.28
C LYS A 40 -0.08 3.39 -6.52
N GLY A 41 -0.63 3.64 -7.72
CA GLY A 41 0.10 3.61 -8.99
C GLY A 41 0.99 4.83 -9.22
N GLU A 42 0.56 6.03 -8.81
CA GLU A 42 1.34 7.26 -8.93
C GLU A 42 2.66 7.20 -8.15
N LYS A 43 2.64 6.50 -7.00
CA LYS A 43 3.79 6.37 -6.09
C LYS A 43 4.88 5.41 -6.56
N ILE A 44 4.74 4.79 -7.74
CA ILE A 44 5.71 3.81 -8.28
C ILE A 44 6.26 4.29 -9.64
N LEU A 45 5.76 5.40 -10.17
CA LEU A 45 6.21 5.93 -11.48
C LEU A 45 7.71 6.20 -11.51
N ASP A 46 8.27 6.68 -10.40
CA ASP A 46 9.70 6.94 -10.23
C ASP A 46 10.57 5.68 -10.24
N ILE A 47 9.98 4.53 -9.91
CA ILE A 47 10.70 3.26 -9.78
C ILE A 47 10.57 2.44 -11.07
N ILE A 48 9.40 2.43 -11.72
CA ILE A 48 9.12 1.58 -12.89
C ILE A 48 10.12 1.82 -14.03
N CYS A 49 10.64 3.05 -14.18
CA CYS A 49 11.64 3.35 -15.21
C CYS A 49 12.98 2.62 -14.98
N PHE A 50 13.33 2.30 -13.75
CA PHE A 50 14.64 1.74 -13.36
C PHE A 50 14.66 0.22 -13.24
N PHE A 51 13.49 -0.40 -13.10
CA PHE A 51 13.36 -1.83 -12.84
C PHE A 51 12.71 -2.57 -14.02
N THR A 52 13.07 -3.85 -14.19
CA THR A 52 12.52 -4.74 -15.22
C THR A 52 11.10 -5.20 -14.88
N LYS A 53 10.48 -5.90 -15.83
CA LYS A 53 9.13 -6.44 -15.66
C LYS A 53 9.09 -7.40 -14.47
N GLU A 54 8.02 -7.27 -13.70
CA GLU A 54 7.70 -8.08 -12.53
C GLU A 54 7.63 -9.57 -12.85
N TYR A 55 8.26 -10.37 -11.99
CA TYR A 55 8.15 -11.82 -12.01
C TYR A 55 7.98 -12.36 -10.59
N SER A 56 7.32 -13.51 -10.49
CA SER A 56 7.10 -14.21 -9.23
C SER A 56 8.12 -15.31 -9.05
N LEU A 57 8.67 -15.43 -7.84
CA LEU A 57 9.44 -16.60 -7.40
C LEU A 57 8.83 -17.14 -6.12
N VAL A 58 8.75 -18.47 -6.03
CA VAL A 58 8.41 -19.13 -4.78
C VAL A 58 9.64 -19.11 -3.89
N ASP A 59 9.52 -18.47 -2.74
CA ASP A 59 10.61 -18.43 -1.77
C ASP A 59 10.85 -19.85 -1.21
N PRO A 60 12.08 -20.39 -1.33
CA PRO A 60 12.39 -21.75 -0.88
C PRO A 60 12.22 -21.93 0.64
N THR A 61 12.25 -20.84 1.41
CA THR A 61 12.12 -20.88 2.87
C THR A 61 10.67 -20.73 3.32
N ASP A 62 9.93 -19.78 2.75
CA ASP A 62 8.56 -19.46 3.21
C ASP A 62 7.45 -20.22 2.48
N LYS A 63 7.76 -20.96 1.38
CA LYS A 63 6.79 -21.57 0.45
C LYS A 63 5.71 -20.60 -0.06
N LYS A 64 5.96 -19.30 0.03
CA LYS A 64 5.07 -18.24 -0.44
C LYS A 64 5.62 -17.66 -1.72
N GLU A 65 4.71 -17.33 -2.63
CA GLU A 65 5.02 -16.60 -3.84
C GLU A 65 5.32 -15.14 -3.48
N LYS A 66 6.53 -14.69 -3.81
CA LYS A 66 6.95 -13.29 -3.65
C LYS A 66 7.22 -12.70 -5.03
N GLN A 67 6.89 -11.42 -5.16
CA GLN A 67 7.10 -10.66 -6.38
C GLN A 67 8.48 -10.01 -6.35
N TYR A 68 9.19 -10.08 -7.46
CA TYR A 68 10.54 -9.56 -7.62
C TYR A 68 10.66 -8.64 -8.84
N TRP A 69 11.65 -7.77 -8.77
CA TRP A 69 12.07 -6.84 -9.81
C TRP A 69 13.59 -6.85 -9.93
N ASP A 70 14.12 -6.73 -11.15
CA ASP A 70 15.56 -6.55 -11.33
C ASP A 70 15.90 -5.11 -11.68
N CYS A 71 17.02 -4.62 -11.18
CA CYS A 71 17.51 -3.30 -11.55
C CYS A 71 18.21 -3.36 -12.92
N LYS A 72 17.74 -2.54 -13.88
CA LYS A 72 18.28 -2.48 -15.25
C LYS A 72 19.78 -2.12 -15.26
N TYR A 73 20.20 -1.23 -14.37
CA TYR A 73 21.59 -0.80 -14.26
C TYR A 73 22.48 -1.88 -13.64
N CYS A 74 21.99 -2.61 -12.64
CA CYS A 74 22.74 -3.72 -12.03
C CYS A 74 22.90 -4.91 -12.98
N ILE A 75 21.86 -5.21 -13.78
CA ILE A 75 21.94 -6.22 -14.84
C ILE A 75 23.00 -5.82 -15.86
N ALA A 76 22.98 -4.56 -16.33
CA ALA A 76 23.96 -4.07 -17.31
C ALA A 76 25.40 -4.15 -16.77
N LYS A 77 25.60 -3.91 -15.47
CA LYS A 77 26.90 -4.01 -14.78
C LYS A 77 27.25 -5.43 -14.30
N LYS A 78 26.45 -6.45 -14.64
CA LYS A 78 26.62 -7.87 -14.24
C LYS A 78 26.91 -8.04 -12.74
N GLN A 79 26.18 -7.31 -11.90
CA GLN A 79 26.32 -7.42 -10.44
C GLN A 79 25.69 -8.73 -9.93
N GLU A 80 26.25 -9.30 -8.85
CA GLU A 80 25.77 -10.57 -8.29
C GLU A 80 24.36 -10.48 -7.69
N LYS A 81 24.00 -9.32 -7.12
CA LYS A 81 22.68 -9.08 -6.51
C LYS A 81 21.87 -8.11 -7.36
N MET A 82 21.19 -8.63 -8.38
CA MET A 82 20.40 -7.84 -9.34
C MET A 82 18.89 -7.85 -9.09
N TRP A 83 18.40 -8.82 -8.31
CA TRP A 83 16.98 -9.04 -8.02
C TRP A 83 16.60 -8.54 -6.63
N PHE A 84 15.45 -7.89 -6.54
CA PHE A 84 14.94 -7.24 -5.33
C PHE A 84 13.47 -7.59 -5.14
N VAL A 85 13.04 -7.73 -3.89
CA VAL A 85 11.61 -7.87 -3.57
C VAL A 85 10.88 -6.61 -4.07
N ARG A 86 9.66 -6.80 -4.58
CA ARG A 86 8.74 -5.74 -5.03
C ARG A 86 8.22 -4.89 -3.86
N ASP A 87 9.14 -4.20 -3.22
CA ASP A 87 8.87 -3.21 -2.20
C ASP A 87 9.48 -1.88 -2.66
N THR A 88 8.62 -0.89 -2.81
CA THR A 88 9.01 0.46 -3.23
C THR A 88 10.07 1.08 -2.34
N THR A 89 10.06 0.76 -1.04
CA THR A 89 11.06 1.28 -0.10
C THR A 89 12.42 0.66 -0.39
N THR A 90 12.47 -0.67 -0.50
CA THR A 90 13.68 -1.43 -0.84
C THR A 90 14.27 -0.97 -2.19
N ALA A 91 13.42 -0.75 -3.20
CA ALA A 91 13.85 -0.24 -4.50
C ALA A 91 14.46 1.18 -4.42
N ARG A 92 13.84 2.10 -3.66
CA ARG A 92 14.39 3.46 -3.45
C ARG A 92 15.70 3.45 -2.68
N TRP A 93 15.83 2.60 -1.66
CA TRP A 93 17.09 2.40 -0.94
C TRP A 93 18.21 1.89 -1.85
N HIS A 94 17.89 0.96 -2.74
CA HIS A 94 18.83 0.48 -3.74
C HIS A 94 19.28 1.60 -4.69
N LEU A 95 18.33 2.37 -5.23
CA LEU A 95 18.63 3.50 -6.11
C LEU A 95 19.49 4.55 -5.40
N GLU A 96 19.18 4.87 -4.14
CA GLU A 96 19.97 5.81 -3.34
C GLU A 96 21.41 5.35 -3.09
N SER A 97 21.62 4.06 -2.85
CA SER A 97 22.95 3.53 -2.54
C SER A 97 23.82 3.34 -3.79
N MET A 98 23.23 2.90 -4.89
CA MET A 98 23.98 2.43 -6.07
C MET A 98 23.84 3.33 -7.31
N HIS A 99 22.72 4.04 -7.44
CA HIS A 99 22.31 4.72 -8.68
C HIS A 99 21.73 6.12 -8.42
N ARG A 100 22.21 6.80 -7.37
CA ARG A 100 21.64 8.07 -6.91
C ARG A 100 21.63 9.12 -8.02
N ASP A 101 22.77 9.32 -8.67
CA ASP A 101 22.93 10.38 -9.66
C ASP A 101 22.00 10.18 -10.86
N ALA A 102 21.90 8.95 -11.35
CA ALA A 102 20.99 8.58 -12.44
C ALA A 102 19.52 8.79 -12.05
N TYR A 103 19.15 8.53 -10.80
CA TYR A 103 17.81 8.77 -10.30
C TYR A 103 17.49 10.28 -10.22
N ILE A 104 18.40 11.08 -9.66
CA ILE A 104 18.23 12.53 -9.56
C ILE A 104 18.14 13.19 -10.95
N GLU A 105 18.97 12.77 -11.90
CA GLU A 105 18.89 13.24 -13.29
C GLU A 105 17.54 12.93 -13.92
N TRP A 106 17.00 11.74 -13.67
CA TRP A 106 15.66 11.37 -14.13
C TRP A 106 14.59 12.22 -13.44
N CYS A 107 14.67 12.42 -12.13
CA CYS A 107 13.75 13.29 -11.39
C CYS A 107 13.72 14.71 -11.99
N ASN A 108 14.89 15.31 -12.22
CA ASN A 108 15.00 16.64 -12.82
C ASN A 108 14.44 16.70 -14.25
N ARG A 109 14.59 15.63 -15.03
CA ARG A 109 14.09 15.57 -16.42
C ARG A 109 12.57 15.42 -16.50
N ASN A 110 11.96 14.82 -15.48
CA ASN A 110 10.53 14.53 -15.45
C ASN A 110 9.75 15.44 -14.48
N ASP A 111 10.38 16.52 -14.00
CA ASP A 111 9.84 17.44 -12.98
C ASP A 111 9.28 16.68 -11.75
N PHE A 112 9.96 15.61 -11.36
CA PHE A 112 9.54 14.73 -10.27
C PHE A 112 10.31 15.05 -8.99
N SER A 113 9.60 15.21 -7.87
CA SER A 113 10.23 15.41 -6.56
C SER A 113 10.95 14.14 -6.11
N SER A 114 12.23 14.25 -5.73
CA SER A 114 12.99 13.08 -5.27
C SER A 114 12.33 12.43 -4.06
N MET A 115 12.04 11.14 -4.15
CA MET A 115 11.49 10.35 -3.05
C MET A 115 12.56 9.50 -2.34
N LEU A 116 13.85 9.78 -2.58
CA LEU A 116 14.93 9.03 -1.93
C LEU A 116 14.93 9.28 -0.41
N PRO A 117 15.26 8.26 0.40
CA PRO A 117 15.23 8.37 1.86
C PRO A 117 16.02 9.54 2.43
N ARG A 118 17.24 9.84 1.93
CA ARG A 118 18.05 10.98 2.41
C ARG A 118 17.42 12.31 2.03
N ASP A 119 16.91 12.44 0.82
CA ASP A 119 16.33 13.71 0.34
C ASP A 119 15.05 14.01 1.14
N ARG A 120 14.18 13.02 1.33
CA ARG A 120 12.98 13.15 2.17
C ARG A 120 13.30 13.42 3.64
N LYS A 121 14.39 12.84 4.15
CA LYS A 121 14.87 13.12 5.52
C LYS A 121 15.38 14.57 5.62
N ALA A 122 16.12 15.04 4.62
CA ALA A 122 16.61 16.42 4.57
C ALA A 122 15.44 17.43 4.51
N GLU A 123 14.44 17.18 3.67
CA GLU A 123 13.20 17.97 3.63
C GLU A 123 12.49 17.97 4.98
N CYS A 124 12.32 16.81 5.60
CA CYS A 124 11.70 16.71 6.92
C CYS A 124 12.47 17.52 7.98
N THR A 125 13.81 17.46 7.98
CA THR A 125 14.62 18.26 8.92
C THR A 125 14.55 19.77 8.63
N ALA A 126 14.51 20.18 7.36
CA ALA A 126 14.35 21.58 6.98
C ALA A 126 12.97 22.11 7.40
N VAL A 127 11.91 21.31 7.18
CA VAL A 127 10.55 21.63 7.61
C VAL A 127 10.45 21.66 9.14
N SER A 128 11.09 20.74 9.88
CA SER A 128 11.09 20.76 11.35
C SER A 128 11.87 21.94 11.94
N SER A 129 12.89 22.45 11.24
CA SER A 129 13.60 23.66 11.68
C SER A 129 12.80 24.95 11.44
N THR A 130 11.87 24.94 10.48
CA THR A 130 11.04 26.11 10.11
C THR A 130 9.64 26.05 10.73
N THR A 131 9.12 24.84 10.94
CA THR A 131 7.84 24.57 11.56
C THR A 131 8.09 24.29 13.03
N THR A 132 8.11 25.34 13.86
CA THR A 132 7.79 25.17 15.28
C THR A 132 6.51 24.37 15.36
N GLN A 133 6.56 23.15 15.90
CA GLN A 133 5.37 22.41 16.27
C GLN A 133 4.54 23.37 17.13
N THR A 134 3.44 23.89 16.59
CA THR A 134 2.49 24.68 17.36
C THR A 134 1.95 23.71 18.40
N THR A 135 2.54 23.77 19.59
CA THR A 135 2.02 23.05 20.72
C THR A 135 0.60 23.58 20.87
N LEU A 136 -0.40 22.70 20.98
CA LEU A 136 -1.80 23.07 21.24
C LEU A 136 -2.00 23.73 22.62
N ALA A 137 -0.97 24.41 23.15
CA ALA A 137 -0.90 25.06 24.44
C ALA A 137 -1.83 26.29 24.57
N GLY A 138 -2.50 26.70 23.49
CA GLY A 138 -3.43 27.84 23.49
C GLY A 138 -4.90 27.49 23.25
N VAL A 139 -5.22 26.25 22.85
CA VAL A 139 -6.61 25.85 22.53
C VAL A 139 -7.26 25.12 23.69
N PHE A 140 -6.47 24.43 24.51
CA PHE A 140 -6.95 23.83 25.75
C PHE A 140 -6.53 24.72 26.91
N PRO A 141 -7.47 25.18 27.76
CA PRO A 141 -7.07 25.78 29.02
C PRO A 141 -6.15 24.78 29.73
N VAL A 142 -4.98 25.24 30.16
CA VAL A 142 -4.15 24.52 31.14
C VAL A 142 -5.04 24.35 32.36
N THR A 143 -5.70 23.20 32.46
CA THR A 143 -6.51 22.84 33.62
C THR A 143 -5.55 22.61 34.76
N SER A 144 -5.38 23.66 35.55
CA SER A 144 -4.82 23.62 36.89
C SER A 144 -5.44 22.46 37.66
N ASN A 145 -4.67 21.39 37.85
CA ASN A 145 -5.09 20.12 38.46
C ASN A 145 -6.30 19.46 37.78
N PRO A 146 -6.18 18.23 37.23
CA PRO A 146 -7.36 17.40 37.08
C PRO A 146 -7.82 17.06 38.50
N THR A 147 -8.73 17.86 39.06
CA THR A 147 -9.63 17.34 40.08
C THR A 147 -10.20 16.06 39.48
N PRO A 148 -10.10 14.89 40.13
CA PRO A 148 -10.65 13.67 39.58
C PRO A 148 -12.17 13.89 39.47
N THR A 149 -12.61 14.34 38.30
CA THR A 149 -14.01 14.44 37.96
C THR A 149 -14.50 13.01 37.97
N LYS A 150 -15.24 12.66 39.03
CA LYS A 150 -15.97 11.40 39.12
C LYS A 150 -16.74 11.27 37.80
N ILE A 151 -16.35 10.32 36.97
CA ILE A 151 -17.03 10.08 35.70
C ILE A 151 -18.46 9.66 36.07
N PRO A 152 -19.50 10.41 35.67
CA PRO A 152 -20.86 10.05 36.01
C PRO A 152 -21.18 8.69 35.37
N TYR A 153 -21.85 7.83 36.14
CA TYR A 153 -22.29 6.54 35.63
C TYR A 153 -23.32 6.76 34.52
N THR A 154 -22.95 6.39 33.30
CA THR A 154 -23.86 6.19 32.17
C THR A 154 -23.51 4.85 31.55
N ALA A 155 -24.49 4.17 30.96
CA ALA A 155 -24.24 2.88 30.30
C ALA A 155 -23.15 2.99 29.22
N GLY A 156 -23.14 4.10 28.47
CA GLY A 156 -22.12 4.37 27.45
C GLY A 156 -20.72 4.56 28.03
N ASN A 157 -20.58 5.34 29.11
CA ASN A 157 -19.29 5.55 29.77
C ASN A 157 -18.73 4.25 30.35
N PHE A 158 -19.60 3.45 30.98
CA PHE A 158 -19.23 2.15 31.52
C PHE A 158 -18.74 1.20 30.43
N MET A 159 -19.51 1.06 29.34
CA MET A 159 -19.13 0.20 28.21
C MET A 159 -17.83 0.67 27.54
N CYS A 160 -17.64 1.97 27.35
CA CYS A 160 -16.40 2.51 26.80
C CYS A 160 -15.20 2.23 27.72
N ALA A 161 -15.35 2.37 29.04
CA ALA A 161 -14.30 2.06 30.00
C ALA A 161 -13.96 0.56 30.02
N ALA A 162 -14.98 -0.30 30.00
CA ALA A 162 -14.81 -1.75 29.93
C ALA A 162 -14.09 -2.17 28.63
N LEU A 163 -14.48 -1.62 27.48
CA LEU A 163 -13.84 -1.93 26.20
C LEU A 163 -12.37 -1.47 26.17
N LYS A 164 -12.08 -0.27 26.69
CA LYS A 164 -10.68 0.20 26.83
C LYS A 164 -9.86 -0.73 27.71
N TRP A 165 -10.43 -1.22 28.80
CA TRP A 165 -9.77 -2.19 29.67
C TRP A 165 -9.49 -3.51 28.95
N VAL A 166 -10.47 -4.05 28.22
CA VAL A 166 -10.32 -5.27 27.40
C VAL A 166 -9.18 -5.13 26.38
N ILE A 167 -9.13 -4.00 25.65
CA ILE A 167 -8.07 -3.72 24.68
C ILE A 167 -6.70 -3.59 25.36
N ALA A 168 -6.63 -2.85 26.47
CA ALA A 168 -5.36 -2.60 27.17
C ALA A 168 -4.75 -3.85 27.80
N THR A 169 -5.60 -4.83 28.14
CA THR A 169 -5.19 -6.07 28.81
C THR A 169 -5.24 -7.30 27.91
N ASP A 170 -5.50 -7.10 26.62
CA ASP A 170 -5.65 -8.14 25.58
C ASP A 170 -6.60 -9.27 26.01
N GLN A 171 -7.71 -8.91 26.64
CA GLN A 171 -8.70 -9.88 27.10
C GLN A 171 -9.69 -10.21 25.98
N ALA A 172 -10.28 -11.40 26.05
CA ALA A 172 -11.38 -11.75 25.16
C ALA A 172 -12.62 -10.91 25.48
N LEU A 173 -13.42 -10.58 24.45
CA LEU A 173 -14.68 -9.83 24.65
C LEU A 173 -15.68 -10.60 25.54
N SER A 174 -15.58 -11.93 25.59
CA SER A 174 -16.37 -12.76 26.51
C SER A 174 -16.08 -12.49 28.00
N ALA A 175 -14.95 -11.88 28.33
CA ALA A 175 -14.59 -11.55 29.72
C ALA A 175 -15.56 -10.56 30.37
N VAL A 176 -16.17 -9.63 29.60
CA VAL A 176 -17.17 -8.69 30.14
C VAL A 176 -18.55 -9.32 30.30
N GLU A 177 -18.80 -10.47 29.68
CA GLU A 177 -20.06 -11.21 29.80
C GLU A 177 -20.04 -12.22 30.95
N GLU A 178 -18.84 -12.55 31.43
CA GLU A 178 -18.62 -13.57 32.44
C GLU A 178 -19.32 -13.22 33.77
N PRO A 179 -20.01 -14.18 34.44
CA PRO A 179 -20.80 -13.89 35.63
C PRO A 179 -20.00 -13.29 36.81
N SER A 180 -18.74 -13.66 36.99
CA SER A 180 -17.86 -13.13 38.03
C SER A 180 -17.51 -11.65 37.79
N TYR A 181 -17.29 -11.25 36.53
CA TYR A 181 -17.17 -9.82 36.17
C TYR A 181 -18.43 -9.05 36.57
N ARG A 182 -19.62 -9.53 36.21
CA ARG A 182 -20.90 -8.88 36.59
C ARG A 182 -21.08 -8.80 38.10
N LYS A 183 -20.71 -9.86 38.83
CA LYS A 183 -20.76 -9.91 40.29
C LYS A 183 -19.83 -8.87 40.92
N MET A 184 -18.61 -8.73 40.41
CA MET A 184 -17.66 -7.70 40.86
C MET A 184 -18.24 -6.29 40.68
N ILE A 185 -18.85 -5.99 39.54
CA ILE A 185 -19.48 -4.70 39.28
C ILE A 185 -20.69 -4.46 40.19
N GLN A 186 -21.51 -5.47 40.45
CA GLN A 186 -22.64 -5.37 41.39
C GLN A 186 -22.18 -5.06 42.82
N ILE A 187 -21.08 -5.69 43.28
CA ILE A 187 -20.46 -5.39 44.58
C ILE A 187 -19.98 -3.94 44.62
N ALA A 188 -19.33 -3.46 43.55
CA ALA A 188 -18.87 -2.07 43.45
C ALA A 188 -20.03 -1.06 43.32
N ALA A 189 -21.18 -1.46 42.78
CA ALA A 189 -22.34 -0.57 42.60
C ALA A 189 -23.16 -0.36 43.89
N ALA A 190 -23.07 -1.27 44.86
CA ALA A 190 -23.82 -1.23 46.10
C ALA A 190 -22.92 -1.14 47.36
N PRO A 191 -22.03 -0.14 47.47
CA PRO A 191 -21.20 0.01 48.66
C PRO A 191 -22.04 0.47 49.86
N PRO A 192 -21.80 -0.06 51.08
CA PRO A 192 -22.59 0.26 52.27
C PRO A 192 -22.59 1.75 52.64
N ASN A 193 -21.54 2.50 52.28
CA ASN A 193 -21.37 3.92 52.61
C ASN A 193 -21.36 4.84 51.36
N GLY A 194 -21.82 4.35 50.20
CA GLY A 194 -21.76 5.13 48.95
C GLY A 194 -20.33 5.35 48.41
N LYS A 195 -19.31 4.76 49.04
CA LYS A 195 -17.90 4.85 48.66
C LYS A 195 -17.33 3.46 48.40
N VAL A 196 -16.70 3.30 47.24
CA VAL A 196 -15.98 2.08 46.84
C VAL A 196 -14.51 2.27 47.18
N ASP A 197 -13.95 1.40 48.02
CA ASP A 197 -12.52 1.34 48.29
C ASP A 197 -11.90 0.25 47.40
N ILE A 198 -11.08 0.67 46.42
CA ILE A 198 -10.38 -0.26 45.51
C ILE A 198 -9.10 -0.73 46.21
N PRO A 199 -8.93 -2.03 46.47
CA PRO A 199 -7.73 -2.52 47.14
C PRO A 199 -6.50 -2.29 46.24
N SER A 200 -5.46 -1.66 46.80
CA SER A 200 -4.16 -1.54 46.13
C SER A 200 -3.37 -2.84 46.33
N TRP A 201 -3.19 -3.62 45.26
CA TRP A 201 -2.32 -4.80 45.29
C TRP A 201 -0.87 -4.42 44.98
N HIS A 202 -0.28 -3.54 45.79
CA HIS A 202 1.17 -3.46 45.82
C HIS A 202 1.66 -4.67 46.60
N ILE A 203 2.13 -5.68 45.86
CA ILE A 203 2.97 -6.73 46.44
C ILE A 203 4.31 -6.05 46.75
N THR A 204 4.51 -5.65 48.01
CA THR A 204 5.82 -5.29 48.56
C THR A 204 6.65 -6.53 48.83
#